data_AF-A0A536M2Q4-F1
#
_entry.id   AF-A0A536M2Q4-F1
#
_cell.length_a   1.000
_cell.length_b   1.000
_cell.length_c   1.000
_cell.angle_alpha   90.00
_cell.angle_beta   90.00
_cell.angle_gamma   90.00
#
_symmetry.space_group_name_H-M   'P 1'
#
loop_
_entity.id
_entity.type
_entity.pdbx_description
1 polymer ?
#
loop_
_entity_poly.entity_id
_entity_poly.type
_entity_poly.pdbx_seq_one_letter_code
_entity_poly.pdbx_strand_id
1 'polypeptide(L)'
;MARFFILVTVSSLLAVLTLACSDDNKGQTNSQPSASPFETQAAERAVAPADQDAYRKSVTGRGIVQETCVYESDEGIADCGERGRFALEPPPTSLDVSCTVGLSGSSPQYIVCSTGPGEFKFYAVGT
;
A
#
# COMPACT_ATOMS: atom_id res chain seq x y z
N MET A 1 -25.32 55.67 7.91
CA MET A 1 -26.56 54.86 8.03
C MET A 1 -27.13 54.65 6.65
N ALA A 2 -27.38 53.38 6.27
CA ALA A 2 -28.36 52.92 5.27
C ALA A 2 -28.09 53.31 3.78
N ARG A 3 -28.32 52.51 2.73
CA ARG A 3 -29.21 51.36 2.49
C ARG A 3 -28.64 50.47 1.36
N PHE A 4 -28.88 49.16 1.48
CA PHE A 4 -28.86 48.18 0.40
C PHE A 4 -29.89 48.50 -0.68
N PHE A 5 -29.61 48.20 -1.95
CA PHE A 5 -30.61 47.69 -2.89
C PHE A 5 -29.96 46.79 -3.96
N ILE A 6 -30.36 45.53 -3.96
CA ILE A 6 -30.13 44.51 -4.98
C ILE A 6 -31.06 44.81 -6.16
N LEU A 7 -30.60 44.65 -7.40
CA LEU A 7 -31.48 44.24 -8.51
C LEU A 7 -30.69 43.61 -9.66
N VAL A 8 -30.94 42.31 -9.80
CA VAL A 8 -30.66 41.40 -10.92
C VAL A 8 -31.35 41.92 -12.20
N THR A 9 -30.75 41.75 -13.39
CA THR A 9 -31.42 41.25 -14.63
C THR A 9 -30.47 41.28 -15.85
N VAL A 10 -30.21 40.10 -16.45
CA VAL A 10 -30.65 39.65 -17.79
C VAL A 10 -29.71 40.13 -18.92
N SER A 11 -28.73 39.32 -19.35
CA SER A 11 -28.80 38.28 -20.39
C SER A 11 -28.54 38.78 -21.82
N SER A 12 -27.54 38.12 -22.42
CA SER A 12 -27.43 37.70 -23.83
C SER A 12 -26.99 38.72 -24.89
N LEU A 13 -25.85 38.42 -25.53
CA LEU A 13 -25.68 37.98 -26.94
C LEU A 13 -24.24 38.34 -27.39
N LEU A 14 -23.38 37.32 -27.56
CA LEU A 14 -22.90 36.80 -28.85
C LEU A 14 -22.25 37.84 -29.78
N ALA A 15 -20.94 37.67 -30.03
CA ALA A 15 -20.39 37.24 -31.33
C ALA A 15 -18.88 37.60 -31.42
N VAL A 16 -18.00 36.59 -31.46
CA VAL A 16 -17.30 36.08 -32.67
C VAL A 16 -15.89 36.66 -32.78
N LEU A 17 -14.86 35.81 -32.70
CA LEU A 17 -13.70 35.85 -33.61
C LEU A 17 -12.92 34.51 -33.56
N THR A 18 -13.19 33.70 -34.58
CA THR A 18 -12.26 32.87 -35.38
C THR A 18 -11.45 31.78 -34.67
N LEU A 19 -11.88 30.51 -34.70
CA LEU A 19 -11.67 29.52 -35.79
C LEU A 19 -10.25 29.51 -36.38
N ALA A 20 -9.38 28.71 -35.77
CA ALA A 20 -8.38 27.94 -36.51
C ALA A 20 -8.77 26.47 -36.40
N CYS A 21 -9.49 25.99 -37.41
CA CYS A 21 -9.73 24.57 -37.62
C CYS A 21 -8.45 23.92 -38.15
N SER A 22 -7.99 22.87 -37.48
CA SER A 22 -7.56 21.66 -38.17
C SER A 22 -8.44 20.54 -37.65
N ASP A 23 -9.31 20.10 -38.55
CA ASP A 23 -10.22 18.97 -38.44
C ASP A 23 -9.44 17.71 -38.82
N ASP A 24 -9.43 16.67 -37.98
CA ASP A 24 -10.01 15.37 -38.38
C ASP A 24 -10.24 14.47 -37.14
N ASN A 25 -11.32 13.71 -37.23
CA ASN A 25 -12.17 13.18 -36.17
C ASN A 25 -11.74 11.81 -35.61
N LYS A 26 -11.76 11.64 -34.27
CA LYS A 26 -12.74 10.78 -33.56
C LYS A 26 -12.43 10.60 -32.07
N GLY A 27 -13.40 10.95 -31.23
CA GLY A 27 -13.83 10.08 -30.12
C GLY A 27 -13.40 10.44 -28.70
N GLN A 28 -14.30 11.16 -28.02
CA GLN A 28 -14.55 11.12 -26.57
C GLN A 28 -13.41 11.54 -25.61
N THR A 29 -13.51 12.80 -25.17
CA THR A 29 -13.36 13.16 -23.76
C THR A 29 -14.16 12.18 -22.90
N ASN A 30 -13.48 11.23 -22.29
CA ASN A 30 -13.89 10.65 -21.02
C ASN A 30 -12.67 10.04 -20.32
N SER A 31 -12.61 10.26 -19.01
CA SER A 31 -11.80 9.51 -18.04
C SER A 31 -10.29 9.78 -18.05
N GLN A 32 -9.82 10.49 -17.02
CA GLN A 32 -9.00 9.75 -16.05
C GLN A 32 -9.08 10.42 -14.68
N PRO A 33 -9.59 9.73 -13.64
CA PRO A 33 -9.21 10.10 -12.29
C PRO A 33 -7.68 9.97 -12.23
N SER A 34 -6.99 11.04 -11.85
CA SER A 34 -5.60 10.95 -11.43
C SER A 34 -5.57 10.28 -10.05
N ALA A 35 -5.98 9.01 -10.00
CA ALA A 35 -5.49 8.11 -8.99
C ALA A 35 -3.99 8.05 -9.26
N SER A 36 -3.17 8.62 -8.36
CA SER A 36 -1.79 8.18 -8.28
C SER A 36 -1.85 6.66 -8.30
N PRO A 37 -1.22 5.96 -9.26
CA PRO A 37 -1.02 4.55 -9.07
C PRO A 37 -0.23 4.48 -7.76
N PHE A 38 -0.88 3.99 -6.70
CA PHE A 38 -0.15 3.14 -5.78
C PHE A 38 0.46 2.11 -6.72
N GLU A 39 1.70 2.36 -7.17
CA GLU A 39 2.51 1.30 -7.75
C GLU A 39 2.39 0.20 -6.71
N THR A 40 1.71 -0.88 -7.08
CA THR A 40 1.66 -2.09 -6.29
C THR A 40 3.12 -2.48 -6.13
N GLN A 41 3.76 -2.03 -5.05
CA GLN A 41 5.15 -2.35 -4.79
C GLN A 41 5.21 -3.87 -4.80
N ALA A 42 6.06 -4.42 -5.66
CA ALA A 42 6.22 -5.85 -5.79
C ALA A 42 6.55 -6.41 -4.41
N ALA A 43 5.84 -7.46 -4.00
CA ALA A 43 6.08 -8.07 -2.71
C ALA A 43 7.47 -8.72 -2.72
N GLU A 44 8.32 -8.29 -1.79
CA GLU A 44 9.62 -8.88 -1.57
C GLU A 44 9.48 -10.27 -0.95
N ARG A 45 10.40 -11.17 -1.24
CA ARG A 45 10.31 -12.54 -0.77
C ARG A 45 10.69 -12.65 0.70
N ALA A 46 9.85 -13.30 1.50
CA ALA A 46 10.14 -13.63 2.89
C ALA A 46 9.95 -15.14 3.13
N VAL A 47 11.04 -15.84 3.43
CA VAL A 47 11.08 -17.31 3.41
C VAL A 47 11.21 -17.85 4.81
N ALA A 48 10.39 -18.84 5.15
CA ALA A 48 10.49 -19.53 6.43
C ALA A 48 11.83 -20.29 6.51
N PRO A 49 12.70 -19.96 7.48
CA PRO A 49 13.93 -20.71 7.69
C PRO A 49 13.63 -22.16 8.08
N ALA A 50 14.50 -23.08 7.66
CA ALA A 50 14.37 -24.50 7.99
C ALA A 50 14.41 -24.76 9.52
N ASP A 51 15.22 -23.98 10.25
CA ASP A 51 15.32 -24.06 11.71
C ASP A 51 14.80 -22.77 12.35
N GLN A 52 13.53 -22.80 12.75
CA GLN A 52 12.82 -21.66 13.34
C GLN A 52 13.40 -21.21 14.68
N ASP A 53 13.85 -22.15 15.51
CA ASP A 53 14.34 -21.87 16.86
C ASP A 53 15.73 -21.22 16.82
N ALA A 54 16.63 -21.75 15.98
CA ALA A 54 17.93 -21.14 15.72
C ALA A 54 17.79 -19.75 15.10
N TYR A 55 16.88 -19.58 14.14
CA TYR A 55 16.64 -18.28 13.53
C TYR A 55 16.10 -17.26 14.55
N ARG A 56 15.08 -17.63 15.34
CA ARG A 56 14.55 -16.79 16.43
C ARG A 56 15.65 -16.34 17.37
N LYS A 57 16.50 -17.26 17.83
CA LYS A 57 17.66 -16.94 18.69
C LYS A 57 18.63 -15.98 18.02
N SER A 58 18.83 -16.11 16.70
CA SER A 58 19.75 -15.27 15.95
C SER A 58 19.29 -13.81 15.84
N VAL A 59 17.97 -13.56 15.79
CA VAL A 59 17.39 -12.21 15.65
C VAL A 59 17.01 -11.56 16.98
N THR A 60 16.88 -12.35 18.05
CA THR A 60 16.58 -11.85 19.40
C THR A 60 17.71 -10.97 19.93
N GLY A 61 17.37 -9.83 20.53
CA GLY A 61 18.33 -8.97 21.26
C GLY A 61 19.19 -8.04 20.39
N ARG A 62 18.94 -7.95 19.07
CA ARG A 62 19.70 -7.08 18.16
C ARG A 62 19.21 -5.62 18.08
N GLY A 63 18.51 -5.13 19.10
CA GLY A 63 17.87 -3.81 19.04
C GLY A 63 16.76 -3.74 17.98
N ILE A 64 16.06 -4.87 17.77
CA ILE A 64 14.98 -4.97 16.79
C ILE A 64 13.74 -4.25 17.31
N VAL A 65 13.18 -3.36 16.48
CA VAL A 65 11.84 -2.79 16.68
C VAL A 65 10.85 -3.64 15.89
N GLN A 66 9.71 -3.96 16.49
CA GLN A 66 8.64 -4.70 15.82
C GLN A 66 7.48 -3.76 15.50
N GLU A 67 7.03 -3.79 14.26
CA GLU A 67 5.87 -3.02 13.78
C GLU A 67 4.83 -3.99 13.19
N THR A 68 3.55 -3.74 13.47
CA THR A 68 2.46 -4.60 12.99
C THR A 68 2.26 -4.45 11.49
N CYS A 69 2.02 -5.57 10.82
CA CYS A 69 1.69 -5.65 9.41
C CYS A 69 0.27 -6.16 9.23
N VAL A 70 -0.36 -5.79 8.13
CA VAL A 70 -1.62 -6.37 7.67
C VAL A 70 -1.32 -7.64 6.90
N TYR A 71 -1.95 -8.76 7.27
CA TYR A 71 -1.82 -10.01 6.52
C TYR A 71 -2.93 -10.12 5.47
N GLU A 72 -2.54 -10.21 4.21
CA GLU A 72 -3.41 -10.43 3.06
C GLU A 72 -3.43 -11.93 2.73
N SER A 73 -4.41 -12.64 3.29
CA SER A 73 -4.49 -14.10 3.22
C SER A 73 -4.70 -14.67 1.82
N ASP A 74 -5.35 -13.92 0.93
CA ASP A 74 -5.60 -14.32 -0.46
C ASP A 74 -4.30 -14.37 -1.28
N GLU A 75 -3.39 -13.41 -1.02
CA GLU A 75 -2.10 -13.30 -1.70
C GLU A 75 -0.95 -13.96 -0.93
N GLY A 76 -1.15 -14.29 0.35
CA GLY A 76 -0.08 -14.77 1.24
C GLY A 76 0.97 -13.69 1.55
N ILE A 77 0.56 -12.42 1.58
CA ILE A 77 1.45 -11.26 1.73
C ILE A 77 1.28 -10.64 3.11
N ALA A 78 2.38 -10.24 3.74
CA ALA A 78 2.39 -9.32 4.86
C ALA A 78 2.69 -7.90 4.35
N ASP A 79 1.69 -7.01 4.38
CA ASP A 79 1.83 -5.59 4.04
C ASP A 79 2.19 -4.80 5.30
N CYS A 80 3.39 -4.24 5.32
CA CYS A 80 3.92 -3.46 6.42
C CYS A 80 4.01 -1.95 6.08
N GLY A 81 3.17 -1.48 5.15
CA GLY A 81 3.12 -0.09 4.70
C GLY A 81 4.46 0.40 4.13
N GLU A 82 5.02 1.46 4.71
CA GLU A 82 6.30 2.05 4.27
C GLU A 82 7.50 1.10 4.46
N ARG A 83 7.36 0.02 5.23
CA ARG A 83 8.41 -0.99 5.39
C ARG A 83 8.46 -1.98 4.23
N GLY A 84 7.44 -2.02 3.39
CA GLY A 84 7.34 -2.89 2.23
C GLY A 84 6.26 -3.96 2.37
N ARG A 85 6.09 -4.72 1.29
CA ARG A 85 5.18 -5.86 1.18
C ARG A 85 6.01 -7.13 1.09
N PHE A 86 5.65 -8.18 1.82
CA PHE A 86 6.44 -9.40 1.91
C PHE A 86 5.61 -10.64 1.57
N ALA A 87 5.94 -11.33 0.48
CA ALA A 87 5.34 -12.61 0.12
C ALA A 87 5.90 -13.71 1.02
N LEU A 88 5.02 -14.32 1.83
CA LEU A 88 5.40 -15.31 2.83
C LEU A 88 5.46 -16.71 2.21
N GLU A 89 6.60 -17.38 2.33
CA GLU A 89 6.80 -18.72 1.76
C GLU A 89 7.30 -19.74 2.79
N PRO A 90 6.54 -20.82 3.08
CA PRO A 90 5.16 -21.06 2.65
C PRO A 90 4.19 -20.14 3.43
N PRO A 91 3.08 -19.72 2.81
CA PRO A 91 2.12 -18.83 3.47
C PRO A 91 1.52 -19.50 4.70
N PRO A 92 1.19 -18.74 5.76
CA PRO A 92 0.48 -19.28 6.91
C PRO A 92 -0.94 -19.71 6.51
N THR A 93 -1.34 -20.89 6.96
CA THR A 93 -2.62 -21.52 6.60
C THR A 93 -3.77 -21.16 7.55
N SER A 94 -3.46 -20.49 8.67
CA SER A 94 -4.45 -20.06 9.64
C SER A 94 -5.24 -18.85 9.14
N LEU A 95 -6.50 -18.73 9.58
CA LEU A 95 -7.34 -17.55 9.29
C LEU A 95 -7.08 -16.40 10.27
N ASP A 96 -6.60 -16.72 11.48
CA ASP A 96 -6.32 -15.77 12.55
C ASP A 96 -4.80 -15.49 12.59
N VAL A 97 -4.33 -14.78 11.56
CA VAL A 97 -2.90 -14.48 11.39
C VAL A 97 -2.64 -13.01 11.70
N SER A 98 -1.71 -12.79 12.63
CA SER A 98 -1.20 -11.45 12.94
C SER A 98 0.29 -11.43 12.68
N CYS A 99 0.74 -10.58 11.74
CA CYS A 99 2.14 -10.48 11.36
C CYS A 99 2.78 -9.19 11.88
N THR A 100 4.06 -9.26 12.20
CA THR A 100 4.90 -8.12 12.58
C THR A 100 6.21 -8.20 11.80
N VAL A 101 6.72 -7.05 11.37
CA VAL A 101 8.06 -6.90 10.79
C VAL A 101 9.05 -6.54 11.87
N GLY A 102 10.16 -7.27 11.93
CA GLY A 102 11.32 -6.93 12.73
C GLY A 102 12.27 -6.04 11.94
N LEU A 103 12.54 -4.86 12.46
CA LEU A 103 13.38 -3.84 11.84
C LEU A 103 14.68 -3.65 12.63
N SER A 104 15.80 -3.63 11.93
CA SER A 104 17.07 -3.14 12.46
C SER A 104 17.31 -1.74 11.91
N GLY A 105 17.12 -0.72 12.74
CA GLY A 105 17.00 0.65 12.27
C GLY A 105 15.73 0.83 11.44
N SER A 106 15.87 1.13 10.15
CA SER A 106 14.75 1.25 9.21
C SER A 106 14.65 0.09 8.22
N SER A 107 15.54 -0.91 8.32
CA SER A 107 15.64 -2.00 7.36
C SER A 107 14.92 -3.26 7.88
N PRO A 108 13.98 -3.83 7.10
CA PRO A 108 13.31 -5.09 7.45
C PRO A 108 14.34 -6.22 7.50
N GLN A 109 14.27 -7.02 8.57
CA GLN A 109 15.16 -8.16 8.81
C GLN A 109 14.39 -9.48 8.74
N TYR A 110 13.19 -9.50 9.31
CA TYR A 110 12.33 -10.68 9.34
C TYR A 110 10.86 -10.29 9.45
N ILE A 111 9.98 -11.19 9.07
CA ILE A 111 8.56 -11.17 9.42
C ILE A 111 8.31 -12.28 10.44
N VAL A 112 7.52 -12.01 11.46
CA VAL A 112 7.00 -13.05 12.35
C VAL A 112 5.48 -13.00 12.31
N CYS A 113 4.85 -14.14 12.10
CA CYS A 113 3.40 -14.24 12.10
C CYS A 113 2.95 -15.19 13.22
N SER A 114 2.03 -14.71 14.04
CA SER A 114 1.25 -15.53 14.97
C SER A 114 0.15 -16.23 14.18
N THR A 115 0.06 -17.56 14.29
CA THR A 115 -0.89 -18.41 13.54
C THR A 115 -1.89 -19.13 14.44
N GLY A 116 -1.84 -18.82 15.75
CA GLY A 116 -2.67 -19.39 16.80
C GLY A 116 -2.10 -19.03 18.17
N PRO A 117 -2.76 -19.41 19.27
CA PRO A 117 -2.29 -19.10 20.62
C PRO A 117 -0.92 -19.75 20.89
N GLY A 118 0.12 -18.92 20.91
CA GLY A 118 1.50 -19.35 21.19
C GLY A 118 2.26 -19.93 19.99
N GLU A 119 1.68 -19.95 18.79
CA GLU A 119 2.33 -20.46 17.58
C GLU A 119 2.84 -19.31 16.72
N PHE A 120 4.16 -19.12 16.70
CA PHE A 120 4.84 -18.10 15.92
C PHE A 120 5.70 -18.73 14.83
N LYS A 121 5.61 -18.18 13.62
CA LYS A 121 6.42 -18.58 12.48
C LYS A 121 7.22 -17.38 11.97
N PHE A 122 8.53 -17.56 11.87
CA PHE A 122 9.48 -16.57 11.38
C PHE A 122 9.76 -16.79 9.89
N TYR A 123 9.92 -15.68 9.19
CA TYR A 123 10.28 -15.57 7.79
C TYR A 123 11.47 -14.61 7.66
N ALA A 124 12.54 -15.05 7.00
CA ALA A 124 13.70 -14.21 6.72
C ALA A 124 13.43 -13.39 5.46
N VAL A 125 13.72 -12.09 5.51
CA VAL A 125 13.57 -11.16 4.39
C VAL A 125 14.88 -11.10 3.59
N GLY A 126 14.79 -11.09 2.25
CA GLY A 126 15.94 -10.83 1.38
C GLY A 126 16.97 -11.96 1.26
N THR A 127 16.56 -13.21 1.52
CA THR A 127 17.41 -14.41 1.38
C THR A 127 17.38 -15.00 -0.02
#